data_AF-A0A9D5GIT5-F1
#
_entry.id   AF-A0A9D5GIT5-F1
#
_cell.length_a   1.000
_cell.length_b   1.000
_cell.length_c   1.000
_cell.angle_alpha   90.00
_cell.angle_beta   90.00
_cell.angle_gamma   90.00
#
_symmetry.space_group_name_H-M   'P 1'
#
loop_
_entity.id
_entity.type
_entity.pdbx_description
1 polymer ?
#
loop_
_entity_poly.entity_id
_entity_poly.type
_entity_poly.pdbx_seq_one_letter_code
_entity_poly.pdbx_strand_id
1 'polypeptide(L)'
;SARIAKHRGELKSLLRNQAVGAGIGNAYSDEILWHARLNPQRRLSTLSLEDRHALYDSMRSVLSTSVAIARDRYARKLHPLHKQDRSFMNIHLKGQAKGKTSCPRCGHRISVIHARGAETYFCRGCQK
;
A
#
# COMPACT_ATOMS: atom_id res chain seq x y z
N SER A 1 -0.35 -6.64 -28.63
CA SER A 1 -1.04 -6.05 -27.45
C SER A 1 -1.04 -6.93 -26.19
N ALA A 2 0.05 -7.64 -25.89
CA ALA A 2 0.08 -8.74 -24.89
C ALA A 2 0.47 -8.35 -23.44
N ARG A 3 0.72 -7.06 -23.14
CA ARG A 3 1.21 -6.63 -21.81
C ARG A 3 0.11 -6.25 -20.81
N ILE A 4 -1.15 -6.13 -21.26
CA ILE A 4 -2.27 -5.69 -20.40
C ILE A 4 -2.90 -6.87 -19.63
N ALA A 5 -2.78 -8.11 -20.15
CA ALA A 5 -3.38 -9.31 -19.56
C ALA A 5 -2.58 -9.97 -18.41
N LYS A 6 -1.27 -9.67 -18.25
CA LYS A 6 -0.38 -10.47 -17.38
C LYS A 6 -0.58 -10.27 -15.87
N HIS A 7 -1.33 -9.25 -15.43
CA HIS A 7 -1.38 -8.84 -14.01
C HIS A 7 -2.79 -8.73 -13.41
N ARG A 8 -3.84 -9.27 -14.08
CA ARG A 8 -5.22 -9.26 -13.55
C ARG A 8 -5.39 -10.02 -12.23
N GLY A 9 -4.39 -10.80 -11.80
CA GLY A 9 -4.42 -11.55 -10.54
C GLY A 9 -3.54 -11.02 -9.42
N GLU A 10 -2.65 -10.06 -9.66
CA GLU A 10 -1.72 -9.58 -8.63
C GLU A 10 -2.41 -8.66 -7.62
N LEU A 11 -2.07 -8.82 -6.33
CA LEU A 11 -2.74 -8.11 -5.25
C LEU A 11 -2.69 -6.60 -5.40
N LYS A 12 -1.53 -6.02 -5.74
CA LYS A 12 -1.43 -4.57 -5.89
C LYS A 12 -2.30 -4.04 -7.03
N SER A 13 -2.37 -4.78 -8.14
CA SER A 13 -3.23 -4.41 -9.27
C SER A 13 -4.71 -4.46 -8.89
N LEU A 14 -5.10 -5.44 -8.08
CA LEU A 14 -6.47 -5.59 -7.59
C LEU A 14 -6.86 -4.49 -6.59
N LEU A 15 -5.99 -4.16 -5.63
CA LEU A 15 -6.24 -3.08 -4.67
C LEU A 15 -6.37 -1.70 -5.34
N ARG A 16 -5.66 -1.48 -6.45
CA ARG A 16 -5.76 -0.23 -7.22
C ARG A 16 -6.98 -0.18 -8.13
N ASN A 17 -7.67 -1.30 -8.33
CA ASN A 17 -8.88 -1.33 -9.14
C ASN A 17 -9.99 -0.57 -8.40
N GLN A 18 -10.42 0.57 -8.94
CA GLN A 18 -11.43 1.43 -8.34
C GLN A 18 -12.80 0.75 -8.21
N ALA A 19 -13.04 -0.34 -8.95
CA ALA A 19 -14.23 -1.18 -8.75
C ALA A 19 -14.17 -2.03 -7.46
N VAL A 20 -12.98 -2.24 -6.89
CA VAL A 20 -12.76 -3.03 -5.67
C VAL A 20 -12.62 -2.13 -4.44
N GLY A 21 -12.06 -0.92 -4.60
CA GLY A 21 -11.95 0.03 -3.50
C GLY A 21 -11.71 1.46 -4.00
N ALA A 22 -12.78 2.25 -4.06
CA ALA A 22 -12.66 3.68 -4.33
C ALA A 22 -11.75 4.33 -3.28
N GLY A 23 -10.73 5.06 -3.71
CA GLY A 23 -9.79 5.76 -2.83
C GLY A 23 -8.51 5.00 -2.45
N ILE A 24 -8.38 3.71 -2.81
CA ILE A 24 -7.11 2.98 -2.63
C ILE A 24 -6.20 3.26 -3.82
N GLY A 25 -5.32 4.25 -3.64
CA GLY A 25 -4.28 4.63 -4.60
C GLY A 25 -2.97 3.86 -4.43
N ASN A 26 -1.96 4.22 -5.23
CA ASN A 26 -0.65 3.57 -5.23
C ASN A 26 0.00 3.49 -3.84
N ALA A 27 0.00 4.61 -3.11
CA ALA A 27 0.59 4.70 -1.78
C ALA A 27 -0.13 3.81 -0.76
N TYR A 28 -1.46 3.88 -0.72
CA TYR A 28 -2.27 3.04 0.17
C TYR A 28 -2.09 1.56 -0.11
N SER A 29 -2.02 1.16 -1.38
CA SER A 29 -1.80 -0.24 -1.73
C SER A 29 -0.44 -0.78 -1.24
N ASP A 30 0.61 0.05 -1.23
CA ASP A 30 1.91 -0.36 -0.66
C ASP A 30 1.82 -0.56 0.84
N GLU A 31 1.22 0.40 1.55
CA GLU A 31 1.04 0.33 3.01
C GLU A 31 0.18 -0.86 3.42
N ILE A 32 -0.94 -1.08 2.74
CA ILE A 32 -1.86 -2.19 3.01
C ILE A 32 -1.12 -3.53 2.86
N LEU A 33 -0.39 -3.71 1.76
CA LEU A 33 0.32 -4.97 1.52
C LEU A 33 1.49 -5.17 2.48
N TRP A 34 2.17 -4.09 2.88
CA TRP A 34 3.22 -4.15 3.88
C TRP A 34 2.71 -4.50 5.27
N HIS A 35 1.59 -3.91 5.71
CA HIS A 35 0.92 -4.25 6.96
C HIS A 35 0.39 -5.70 6.94
N ALA A 36 -0.21 -6.13 5.83
CA ALA A 36 -0.69 -7.49 5.64
C ALA A 36 0.42 -8.53 5.46
N ARG A 37 1.69 -8.11 5.31
CA ARG A 37 2.84 -8.99 5.04
C ARG A 37 2.71 -9.80 3.74
N LEU A 38 2.01 -9.26 2.75
CA LEU A 38 1.76 -9.91 1.46
C LEU A 38 2.60 -9.29 0.35
N ASN A 39 3.21 -10.13 -0.49
CA ASN A 39 3.97 -9.64 -1.64
C ASN A 39 3.05 -8.97 -2.67
N PRO A 40 3.39 -7.78 -3.20
CA PRO A 40 2.56 -7.07 -4.17
C PRO A 40 2.28 -7.83 -5.47
N GLN A 41 3.18 -8.76 -5.85
CA GLN A 41 3.06 -9.59 -7.03
C GLN A 41 2.38 -10.95 -6.74
N ARG A 42 2.03 -11.22 -5.48
CA ARG A 42 1.29 -12.44 -5.11
C ARG A 42 -0.08 -12.42 -5.77
N ARG A 43 -0.58 -13.60 -6.16
CA ARG A 43 -1.88 -13.73 -6.82
C ARG A 43 -2.99 -13.90 -5.79
N LEU A 44 -4.16 -13.29 -6.01
CA LEU A 44 -5.30 -13.45 -5.10
C LEU A 44 -5.70 -14.93 -4.94
N SER A 45 -5.62 -15.70 -6.02
CA SER A 45 -5.94 -17.14 -6.02
C SER A 45 -5.01 -17.98 -5.15
N THR A 46 -3.84 -17.46 -4.75
CA THR A 46 -2.87 -18.17 -3.90
C THR A 46 -2.92 -17.72 -2.45
N LEU A 47 -3.88 -16.86 -2.08
CA LEU A 47 -4.08 -16.46 -0.69
C LEU A 47 -4.86 -17.51 0.08
N SER A 48 -4.33 -17.88 1.25
CA SER A 48 -5.06 -18.64 2.25
C SER A 48 -6.20 -17.80 2.83
N LEU A 49 -7.07 -18.44 3.62
CA LEU A 49 -8.11 -17.70 4.33
C LEU A 49 -7.50 -16.67 5.28
N GLU A 50 -6.45 -17.05 6.02
CA GLU A 50 -5.71 -16.16 6.92
C GLU A 50 -5.10 -14.97 6.20
N ASP A 51 -4.48 -15.18 5.02
CA ASP A 51 -3.94 -14.08 4.21
C ASP A 51 -5.03 -13.07 3.81
N ARG A 52 -6.24 -13.56 3.50
CA ARG A 52 -7.38 -12.70 3.14
C ARG A 52 -7.87 -11.89 4.33
N HIS A 53 -7.94 -12.50 5.52
CA HIS A 53 -8.26 -11.79 6.75
C HIS A 53 -7.21 -10.72 7.06
N ALA A 54 -5.92 -11.08 7.01
CA ALA A 54 -4.83 -10.13 7.22
C ALA A 54 -4.86 -8.96 6.22
N LEU A 55 -5.21 -9.24 4.95
CA LEU A 55 -5.39 -8.20 3.94
C LEU A 55 -6.56 -7.26 4.29
N TYR A 56 -7.72 -7.82 4.66
CA TYR A 56 -8.90 -7.04 5.03
C TYR A 56 -8.67 -6.18 6.27
N ASP A 57 -8.07 -6.74 7.31
CA ASP A 57 -7.75 -6.02 8.55
C ASP A 57 -6.74 -4.90 8.30
N SER A 58 -5.73 -5.18 7.47
CA SER A 58 -4.77 -4.17 7.03
C SER A 58 -5.44 -3.02 6.26
N MET A 59 -6.36 -3.34 5.34
CA MET A 59 -7.15 -2.33 4.62
C MET A 59 -7.93 -1.44 5.60
N ARG A 60 -8.65 -2.03 6.54
CA ARG A 60 -9.41 -1.28 7.55
C ARG A 60 -8.50 -0.41 8.41
N SER A 61 -7.39 -0.96 8.90
CA SER A 61 -6.45 -0.24 9.75
C SER A 61 -5.87 0.98 9.04
N VAL A 62 -5.30 0.79 7.85
CA VAL A 62 -4.66 1.88 7.08
C VAL A 62 -5.66 2.98 6.71
N LEU A 63 -6.86 2.60 6.26
CA LEU A 63 -7.90 3.57 5.88
C LEU A 63 -8.49 4.29 7.09
N SER A 64 -8.70 3.59 8.21
CA SER A 64 -9.21 4.21 9.45
C SER A 64 -8.25 5.26 10.00
N THR A 65 -6.94 4.96 9.97
CA THR A 65 -5.90 5.94 10.35
C THR A 65 -5.96 7.18 9.46
N SER A 66 -6.09 7.01 8.15
CA SER A 66 -6.21 8.13 7.22
C SER A 66 -7.44 8.99 7.48
N VAL A 67 -8.60 8.36 7.72
CA VAL A 67 -9.85 9.07 8.06
C VAL A 67 -9.72 9.80 9.41
N ALA A 68 -9.09 9.19 10.41
CA ALA A 68 -8.87 9.83 11.70
C ALA A 68 -8.01 11.09 11.57
N ILE A 69 -6.90 11.02 10.81
CA ILE A 69 -6.05 12.18 10.53
C ILE A 69 -6.82 13.26 9.77
N ALA A 70 -7.61 12.87 8.76
CA ALA A 70 -8.42 13.83 8.01
C ALA A 70 -9.46 14.54 8.90
N ARG A 71 -10.13 13.80 9.80
CA ARG A 71 -11.09 14.36 10.78
C ARG A 71 -10.43 15.33 11.74
N ASP A 72 -9.27 14.98 12.26
CA ASP A 72 -8.52 15.84 13.17
C ASP A 72 -8.03 17.12 12.47
N ARG A 73 -7.52 17.02 11.24
CA ARG A 73 -7.16 18.20 10.43
C ARG A 73 -8.36 19.10 10.15
N TYR A 74 -9.52 18.51 9.87
CA TYR A 74 -10.77 19.24 9.70
C TYR A 74 -11.15 19.99 10.98
N ALA A 75 -11.15 19.31 12.13
CA ALA A 75 -11.46 19.92 13.43
C ALA A 75 -10.50 21.08 13.76
N ARG A 76 -9.22 20.96 13.38
CA ARG A 76 -8.18 21.98 13.56
C ARG A 76 -8.16 23.06 12.46
N LYS A 77 -9.09 23.04 11.50
CA LYS A 77 -9.16 23.98 10.35
C LYS A 77 -7.84 24.07 9.56
N LEU A 78 -7.12 22.95 9.44
CA LEU A 78 -5.83 22.89 8.74
C LEU A 78 -6.03 22.77 7.22
N HIS A 79 -5.93 23.90 6.51
CA HIS A 79 -6.03 23.95 5.06
C HIS A 79 -4.68 23.66 4.36
N PRO A 80 -4.71 23.09 3.14
CA PRO A 80 -5.88 22.59 2.43
C PRO A 80 -6.34 21.20 2.92
N LEU A 81 -7.66 21.02 3.04
CA LEU A 81 -8.29 19.75 3.43
C LEU A 81 -8.30 18.70 2.30
N HIS A 82 -8.16 19.13 1.05
CA HIS A 82 -8.07 18.22 -0.10
C HIS A 82 -6.73 17.47 -0.17
N LYS A 83 -5.71 17.93 0.58
CA LYS A 83 -4.40 17.28 0.61
C LYS A 83 -4.41 16.17 1.65
N GLN A 84 -4.38 14.93 1.16
CA GLN A 84 -4.25 13.76 2.02
C GLN A 84 -2.93 13.80 2.77
N ASP A 85 -3.00 13.75 4.10
CA ASP A 85 -1.83 13.58 4.94
C ASP A 85 -1.34 12.13 4.87
N ARG A 86 -0.06 11.96 4.52
CA ARG A 86 0.57 10.66 4.34
C ARG A 86 1.70 10.41 5.34
N SER A 87 1.87 11.29 6.32
CA SER A 87 2.96 11.22 7.31
C SER A 87 3.02 9.90 8.09
N PHE A 88 1.89 9.21 8.22
CA PHE A 88 1.79 7.91 8.89
C PHE A 88 2.32 6.72 8.06
N MET A 89 2.59 6.92 6.76
CA MET A 89 2.97 5.86 5.83
C MET A 89 4.42 5.42 6.04
N ASN A 90 4.62 4.11 6.23
CA ASN A 90 5.88 3.53 6.68
C ASN A 90 6.75 2.96 5.56
N ILE A 91 6.15 2.50 4.47
CA ILE A 91 6.86 1.86 3.37
C ILE A 91 6.92 2.75 2.13
N HIS A 92 5.84 3.45 1.78
CA HIS A 92 5.75 4.21 0.54
C HIS A 92 6.61 5.47 0.57
N LEU A 93 6.42 6.33 1.59
CA LEU A 93 7.21 7.55 1.74
C LEU A 93 8.69 7.26 2.02
N LYS A 94 8.97 6.26 2.85
CA LYS A 94 10.35 5.83 3.10
C LYS A 94 10.98 5.25 1.84
N GLY A 95 10.25 4.49 1.03
CA GLY A 95 10.73 3.98 -0.25
C GLY A 95 11.06 5.09 -1.26
N GLN A 96 10.31 6.19 -1.25
CA GLN A 96 10.55 7.38 -2.09
C GLN A 96 11.73 8.24 -1.64
N ALA A 97 12.16 8.14 -0.38
CA ALA A 97 13.22 8.98 0.14
C ALA A 97 14.57 8.69 -0.57
N LYS A 98 15.32 9.76 -0.88
CA LYS A 98 16.66 9.64 -1.47
C LYS A 98 17.61 9.00 -0.45
N GLY A 99 18.17 7.83 -0.77
CA GLY A 99 19.18 7.14 0.06
C GLY A 99 18.90 5.65 0.26
N LYS A 100 19.71 4.99 1.10
CA LYS A 100 19.48 3.59 1.50
C LYS A 100 18.35 3.55 2.52
N THR A 101 17.16 3.18 2.07
CA THR A 101 15.97 3.14 2.92
C THR A 101 15.70 1.72 3.39
N SER A 102 15.55 1.57 4.70
CA SER A 102 15.37 0.28 5.38
C SER A 102 13.94 0.15 5.89
N CYS A 103 13.43 -1.08 5.85
CA CYS A 103 12.12 -1.44 6.36
C CYS A 103 12.06 -1.12 7.86
N PRO A 104 11.06 -0.35 8.31
CA PRO A 104 10.95 0.01 9.74
C PRO A 104 10.61 -1.19 10.63
N ARG A 105 10.14 -2.31 10.06
CA ARG A 105 9.82 -3.53 10.82
C ARG A 105 11.02 -4.45 11.02
N CYS A 106 11.86 -4.63 10.01
CA CYS A 106 12.90 -5.66 10.02
C CYS A 106 14.29 -5.20 9.56
N GLY A 107 14.48 -3.91 9.26
CA GLY A 107 15.76 -3.36 8.83
C GLY A 107 16.20 -3.71 7.39
N HIS A 108 15.50 -4.62 6.71
CA HIS A 108 15.83 -5.02 5.34
C HIS A 108 15.63 -3.87 4.35
N ARG A 109 16.47 -3.76 3.32
CA ARG A 109 16.34 -2.69 2.31
C ARG A 109 14.98 -2.72 1.62
N ILE A 110 14.33 -1.56 1.52
CA ILE A 110 13.07 -1.41 0.78
C ILE A 110 13.35 -1.67 -0.70
N SER A 111 12.59 -2.59 -1.27
CA SER A 111 12.67 -2.96 -2.68
C SER A 111 11.62 -2.18 -3.47
N VAL A 112 11.96 -1.90 -4.73
CA VAL A 112 11.08 -1.16 -5.65
C VAL A 112 10.79 -2.01 -6.88
N ILE A 113 9.52 -2.07 -7.27
CA ILE A 113 9.08 -2.59 -8.57
C ILE A 113 8.60 -1.40 -9.40
N HIS A 114 9.16 -1.25 -10.59
CA HIS A 114 8.74 -0.24 -11.57
C HIS A 114 7.71 -0.89 -12.50
N ALA A 115 6.43 -0.54 -12.33
CA ALA A 115 5.35 -1.12 -13.13
C ALA A 115 4.27 -0.09 -13.51
N ARG A 116 3.88 -0.07 -14.78
CA ARG A 116 2.77 0.77 -15.31
C ARG A 116 2.88 2.25 -14.93
N GLY A 117 4.09 2.82 -14.99
CA GLY A 117 4.34 4.23 -14.67
C GLY A 117 4.21 4.57 -13.18
N ALA A 118 4.19 3.57 -12.29
CA ALA A 118 4.19 3.77 -10.86
C ALA A 118 5.24 2.90 -10.17
N GLU A 119 5.87 3.45 -9.15
CA GLU A 119 6.78 2.73 -8.27
C GLU A 119 5.98 2.00 -7.18
N THR A 120 6.40 0.79 -6.87
CA THR A 120 5.83 -0.06 -5.83
C THR A 120 6.89 -0.36 -4.81
N TYR A 121 6.70 0.10 -3.58
CA TYR A 121 7.65 -0.11 -2.50
C TYR A 121 7.19 -1.24 -1.59
N PHE A 122 8.09 -2.17 -1.30
CA PHE A 122 7.79 -3.33 -0.48
C PHE A 122 9.05 -3.85 0.21
N CYS A 123 8.88 -4.65 1.26
CA CYS A 123 9.98 -5.26 1.98
C CYS A 123 10.02 -6.77 1.73
N ARG A 124 11.07 -7.26 1.05
CA ARG A 124 11.28 -8.69 0.78
C ARG A 124 11.48 -9.55 2.03
N GLY A 125 11.92 -8.96 3.13
CA GLY A 125 12.06 -9.66 4.42
C GLY A 125 10.72 -9.82 5.16
N CYS A 126 9.75 -8.95 4.89
CA CYS A 126 8.46 -8.94 5.59
C CYS A 126 7.30 -9.48 4.76
N GLN A 127 7.39 -9.46 3.44
CA GLN A 127 6.29 -9.73 2.52
C GLN A 127 6.57 -10.96 1.66
N LYS A 128 5.68 -11.96 1.76
CA LYS A 128 5.77 -13.24 1.04
C LYS A 128 4.66 -13.39 0.00
#